data_AF-A0A952TND5-F1
#
_entry.id   AF-A0A952TND5-F1
#
_cell.length_a   1.000
_cell.length_b   1.000
_cell.length_c   1.000
_cell.angle_alpha   90.00
_cell.angle_beta   90.00
_cell.angle_gamma   90.00
#
_symmetry.space_group_name_H-M   'P 1'
#
loop_
_entity.id
_entity.type
_entity.pdbx_description
1 polymer ?
#
loop_
_entity_poly.entity_id
_entity_poly.type
_entity_poly.pdbx_seq_one_letter_code
_entity_poly.pdbx_strand_id
1 'polypeptide(L)'
;MRSPIIPYGFAWLEGKLVKEPREYKNVLKVICLWQAGKSFTAIARALNDQRVPTRNGKKWFHSSIGAIVKRHLEENQQTEGGPNGVQ
;
A
#
# COMPACT_ATOMS: atom_id res chain seq x y z
N MET A 1 -19.67 3.62 -15.07
CA MET A 1 -18.28 3.10 -15.05
C MET A 1 -17.85 2.94 -13.60
N ARG A 2 -17.36 1.77 -13.18
CA ARG A 2 -16.70 1.65 -11.86
C ARG A 2 -15.31 2.26 -12.01
N SER A 3 -15.04 3.35 -11.29
CA SER A 3 -13.70 3.93 -11.25
C SER A 3 -12.69 2.86 -10.83
N PRO A 4 -11.51 2.77 -11.46
CA PRO A 4 -10.50 1.82 -11.05
C PRO A 4 -10.16 2.03 -9.57
N ILE A 5 -10.21 0.95 -8.79
CA ILE A 5 -9.91 1.00 -7.36
C ILE A 5 -8.45 1.43 -7.21
N ILE A 6 -8.25 2.65 -6.70
CA ILE A 6 -6.92 3.20 -6.48
C ILE A 6 -6.33 2.52 -5.24
N PRO A 7 -5.18 1.83 -5.33
CA PRO A 7 -4.53 1.25 -4.16
C PRO A 7 -4.20 2.33 -3.11
N TYR A 8 -4.24 1.94 -1.83
CA TYR A 8 -3.87 2.85 -0.75
C TYR A 8 -2.39 3.25 -0.86
N GLY A 9 -2.07 4.52 -0.63
CA GLY A 9 -0.72 5.05 -0.85
C GLY A 9 -0.48 5.57 -2.27
N PHE A 10 -1.47 5.50 -3.16
CA PHE A 10 -1.37 5.96 -4.55
C PHE A 10 -2.51 6.90 -4.92
N ALA A 11 -2.26 7.84 -5.82
CA ALA A 11 -3.27 8.73 -6.37
C ALA A 11 -3.10 8.83 -7.90
N TRP A 12 -4.18 9.17 -8.60
CA TRP A 12 -4.08 9.58 -10.01
C TRP A 12 -3.65 11.05 -10.06
N LEU A 13 -2.49 11.29 -10.67
CA LEU A 13 -1.99 12.62 -10.99
C LEU A 13 -1.71 12.63 -12.49
N GLU A 14 -2.42 13.48 -13.23
CA GLU A 14 -2.23 13.67 -14.68
C GLU A 14 -2.29 12.35 -15.49
N GLY A 15 -3.23 11.47 -15.14
CA GLY A 15 -3.39 10.18 -15.81
C GLY A 15 -2.32 9.14 -15.48
N LYS A 16 -1.44 9.42 -14.50
CA LYS A 16 -0.43 8.49 -13.99
C LYS A 16 -0.72 8.12 -12.53
N LEU A 17 -0.50 6.85 -12.19
CA LEU A 17 -0.60 6.38 -10.82
C LEU A 17 0.69 6.75 -10.07
N VAL A 18 0.61 7.73 -9.18
CA VAL A 18 1.75 8.22 -8.40
C VAL A 18 1.59 7.88 -6.93
N LYS A 19 2.71 7.79 -6.20
CA LYS A 19 2.71 7.57 -4.75
C LYS A 19 2.24 8.84 -4.05
N GLU A 20 1.19 8.76 -3.24
CA GLU A 20 0.70 9.90 -2.46
C GLU A 20 1.54 10.01 -1.17
N PRO A 21 2.34 11.07 -0.96
CA PRO A 21 3.30 11.12 0.15
C PRO A 21 2.67 10.99 1.54
N ARG A 22 1.42 11.44 1.72
CA ARG A 22 0.70 11.39 3.01
C ARG A 22 0.32 9.96 3.37
N GLU A 23 -0.24 9.22 2.42
CA GLU A 23 -0.64 7.83 2.61
C GLU A 23 0.54 6.87 2.48
N TYR A 24 1.50 7.16 1.61
CA TYR A 24 2.64 6.28 1.34
C TYR A 24 3.57 6.13 2.55
N LYS A 25 3.64 7.13 3.43
CA LYS A 25 4.33 6.99 4.74
C LYS A 25 3.73 5.86 5.58
N ASN A 26 2.41 5.70 5.54
CA ASN A 26 1.73 4.62 6.25
C ASN A 26 1.98 3.27 5.56
N VAL A 27 2.07 3.23 4.23
CA VAL A 27 2.49 2.04 3.48
C VAL A 27 3.90 1.61 3.92
N LEU A 28 4.87 2.51 3.93
CA LEU A 28 6.24 2.21 4.38
C LEU A 28 6.27 1.67 5.81
N LYS A 29 5.46 2.26 6.70
CA LYS A 29 5.32 1.80 8.08
C LYS A 29 4.75 0.38 8.16
N VAL A 30 3.73 0.07 7.36
CA VAL A 30 3.18 -1.29 7.24
C VAL A 30 4.24 -2.28 6.81
N ILE A 31 4.99 -1.95 5.75
CA ILE A 31 6.05 -2.82 5.22
C ILE A 31 7.15 -3.05 6.25
N CYS A 32 7.60 -2.00 6.93
CA CYS A 32 8.61 -2.10 7.99
C CYS A 32 8.16 -3.03 9.13
N LEU A 33 6.92 -2.87 9.61
CA LEU A 33 6.37 -3.73 10.67
C LEU A 33 6.19 -5.18 10.21
N TRP A 34 5.81 -5.40 8.95
CA TRP A 34 5.68 -6.73 8.36
C TRP A 34 7.04 -7.42 8.20
N GLN A 35 8.05 -6.71 7.68
CA GLN A 35 9.43 -7.20 7.58
C GLN A 35 10.04 -7.51 8.96
N ALA A 36 9.60 -6.82 10.01
CA ALA A 36 9.94 -7.13 11.40
C ALA A 36 9.19 -8.35 11.97
N GLY A 37 8.42 -9.09 11.16
CA GLY A 37 7.73 -10.33 11.54
C GLY A 37 6.37 -10.13 12.22
N LYS A 38 5.81 -8.92 12.24
CA LYS A 38 4.48 -8.70 12.85
C LYS A 38 3.37 -9.24 11.95
N SER A 39 2.37 -9.87 12.56
CA SER A 39 1.17 -10.33 11.86
C SER A 39 0.32 -9.17 11.36
N PHE A 40 -0.47 -9.38 10.30
CA PHE A 40 -1.35 -8.34 9.74
C PHE A 40 -2.33 -7.76 10.76
N THR A 41 -2.85 -8.60 11.65
CA THR A 41 -3.74 -8.18 12.75
C THR A 41 -2.99 -7.29 13.75
N ALA A 42 -1.76 -7.65 14.12
CA ALA A 42 -0.94 -6.84 15.03
C ALA A 42 -0.59 -5.48 14.40
N ILE A 43 -0.29 -5.45 13.10
CA ILE A 43 -0.03 -4.20 12.36
C ILE A 43 -1.28 -3.32 12.32
N ALA A 44 -2.44 -3.89 11.97
CA ALA A 44 -3.70 -3.16 11.94
C ALA A 44 -4.04 -2.56 13.32
N ARG A 45 -3.87 -3.34 14.40
CA ARG A 45 -4.04 -2.85 15.77
C ARG A 45 -3.09 -1.71 16.07
N ALA A 46 -1.80 -1.86 15.78
CA ALA A 46 -0.81 -0.82 16.03
C ALA A 46 -1.14 0.50 15.30
N LEU A 47 -1.65 0.45 14.07
CA LEU A 47 -2.05 1.63 13.33
C LEU A 47 -3.32 2.29 13.89
N ASN A 48 -4.30 1.48 14.31
CA ASN A 48 -5.51 1.97 14.96
C ASN A 48 -5.21 2.62 16.32
N ASP A 49 -4.34 2.00 17.12
CA ASP A 49 -3.92 2.53 18.43
C ASP A 49 -3.17 3.87 18.27
N GLN A 50 -2.39 4.01 17.19
CA GLN A 50 -1.70 5.24 16.83
C GLN A 50 -2.60 6.26 16.11
N ARG A 51 -3.90 5.98 15.96
CA ARG A 51 -4.90 6.81 15.27
C ARG A 51 -4.46 7.24 13.87
N VAL A 52 -3.74 6.37 13.16
CA VAL A 52 -3.33 6.63 11.78
C VAL A 52 -4.57 6.56 10.89
N PRO A 53 -4.95 7.66 10.20
CA PRO A 53 -6.15 7.67 9.38
C PRO A 53 -5.97 6.82 8.12
N THR A 54 -6.99 6.03 7.78
CA THR A 54 -7.14 5.48 6.42
C THR A 54 -7.71 6.55 5.49
N ARG A 55 -7.72 6.29 4.17
CA ARG A 55 -8.23 7.21 3.15
C ARG A 55 -9.62 7.77 3.45
N ASN A 56 -10.49 6.96 4.06
CA ASN A 56 -11.86 7.32 4.39
C ASN A 56 -12.07 7.51 5.90
N GLY A 57 -10.99 7.65 6.70
CA GLY A 57 -11.08 7.78 8.16
C GLY A 57 -11.58 6.54 8.91
N LYS A 58 -11.66 5.39 8.24
CA LYS A 58 -12.04 4.10 8.83
C LYS A 58 -10.87 3.46 9.58
N LYS A 59 -11.18 2.44 10.39
CA LYS A 59 -10.18 1.59 11.05
C LYS A 59 -9.40 0.74 10.05
N TRP A 60 -8.15 0.46 10.39
CA TRP A 60 -7.32 -0.53 9.71
C TRP A 60 -7.82 -1.94 10.00
N PHE A 61 -7.94 -2.76 8.95
CA PHE A 61 -8.23 -4.18 9.03
C PHE A 61 -7.06 -5.00 8.51
N HIS A 62 -6.92 -6.24 8.99
CA HIS A 62 -5.88 -7.17 8.53
C HIS A 62 -5.91 -7.38 6.99
N SER A 63 -7.10 -7.36 6.38
CA SER A 63 -7.28 -7.44 4.93
C SER A 63 -6.68 -6.24 4.19
N SER A 64 -6.81 -5.03 4.73
CA SER A 64 -6.17 -3.82 4.18
C SER A 64 -4.65 -3.90 4.25
N ILE A 65 -4.12 -4.45 5.35
CA ILE A 65 -2.68 -4.68 5.50
C ILE A 65 -2.18 -5.71 4.49
N GLY A 66 -2.89 -6.84 4.35
CA GLY A 66 -2.55 -7.88 3.38
C GLY A 66 -2.55 -7.37 1.93
N ALA A 67 -3.49 -6.50 1.57
CA ALA A 67 -3.54 -5.89 0.24
C ALA A 67 -2.31 -4.99 -0.03
N ILE A 68 -1.86 -4.22 0.96
CA ILE A 68 -0.65 -3.38 0.86
C ILE A 68 0.59 -4.24 0.71
N VAL A 69 0.74 -5.28 1.53
CA VAL A 69 1.90 -6.19 1.47
C VAL A 69 1.94 -6.95 0.15
N LYS A 70 0.80 -7.47 -0.31
CA LYS A 70 0.70 -8.15 -1.61
C LYS A 70 1.16 -7.23 -2.75
N ARG A 71 0.65 -5.99 -2.78
CA ARG A 71 1.03 -4.98 -3.77
C ARG A 71 2.54 -4.71 -3.73
N HIS A 72 3.11 -4.56 -2.54
CA HIS A 72 4.55 -4.35 -2.39
C HIS A 72 5.36 -5.53 -2.95
N LEU A 73 4.94 -6.78 -2.70
CA LEU A 73 5.59 -7.95 -3.28
C LEU A 73 5.49 -7.98 -4.81
N GLU A 74 4.35 -7.61 -5.37
CA GLU A 74 4.16 -7.51 -6.83
C GLU A 74 5.05 -6.41 -7.44
N GLU A 75 5.17 -5.24 -6.80
CA GLU A 75 6.04 -4.15 -7.24
C GLU A 75 7.53 -4.53 -7.23
N ASN A 76 8.00 -5.25 -6.21
CA ASN A 76 9.40 -5.72 -6.16
C ASN A 76 9.72 -6.80 -7.22
N GLN A 77 8.73 -7.55 -7.70
CA GLN A 77 8.91 -8.50 -8.79
C GLN A 77 8.93 -7.82 -10.17
N GLN A 78 8.28 -6.65 -10.31
CA GLN A 78 8.30 -5.88 -11.56
C GLN A 78 9.61 -5.13 -11.80
N THR A 79 10.39 -4.86 -10.75
CA THR A 79 11.68 -4.16 -10.88
C THR A 79 12.81 -5.01 -11.48
N GLU A 80 12.60 -6.32 -11.65
CA GLU A 80 13.52 -7.22 -12.38
C GLU A 80 13.04 -7.53 -13.81
N GLY A 81 11.99 -6.85 -14.29
CA GLY A 81 11.41 -7.05 -15.62
C GLY A 81 10.95 -5.73 -16.25
N GLY A 82 11.88 -4.78 -16.43
CA GLY A 82 11.67 -3.64 -17.33
C GLY A 82 11.54 -4.10 -18.79
N PRO A 83 10.72 -3.42 -19.62
CA PRO A 83 10.26 -3.94 -20.89
C PRO A 83 11.39 -3.89 -21.93
N ASN A 84 11.86 -5.05 -22.40
CA ASN A 84 12.51 -5.14 -23.70
C ASN A 84 11.49 -5.67 -24.72
N GLY A 85 10.64 -4.75 -25.16
CA GLY A 85 9.95 -4.83 -26.43
C GLY A 85 10.12 -3.48 -27.12
N VAL A 86 11.09 -3.40 -28.04
CA VAL A 86 11.07 -2.72 -29.35
C VAL A 86 12.48 -2.88 -29.96
N GLN A 87 12.62 -3.82 -30.88
CA GLN A 87 12.92 -3.60 -32.30
C GLN A 87 12.59 -4.87 -33.08
#